data_AF-A0A382ZGS1-F1
#
_entry.id   AF-A0A382ZGS1-F1
#
_cell.length_a   1.000
_cell.length_b   1.000
_cell.length_c   1.000
_cell.angle_alpha   90.00
_cell.angle_beta   90.00
_cell.angle_gamma   90.00
#
_symmetry.space_group_name_H-M   'P 1'
#
loop_
_entity.id
_entity.type
_entity.pdbx_description
1 polymer ?
#
loop_
_entity_poly.entity_id
_entity_poly.type
_entity_poly.pdbx_seq_one_letter_code
_entity_poly.pdbx_strand_id
1 'polypeptide(L)'
;IAVCTDKFGTVSYDKYVAAETTRVAKLCEKAGHIVEEAAPEMNYERYQEMFKRIWTIDISLQINYEAQLMSRSISGETLEPMTLQMYETGKSATASDRLQVTAAMSAAARQLGMFYEQYDLLLTPVLAQPTPSLGSGFTLSKEGQTLDEWFDNAFQLVPATPLNNFTGTPAVSLPLARDSQGLPLGMHFMAPIGREDRLFNIAGQLEQVAPWRDKIPPVHVSSI
;
A
#
# COMPACT_ATOMS: atom_id res chain seq x y z
N ILE A 1 4.16 -4.00 -19.16
CA ILE A 1 3.49 -3.70 -17.86
C ILE A 1 3.13 -5.04 -17.25
N ALA A 2 3.71 -5.37 -16.10
CA ALA A 2 3.22 -6.51 -15.33
C ALA A 2 1.90 -6.15 -14.66
N VAL A 3 1.01 -7.11 -14.49
CA VAL A 3 -0.21 -6.97 -13.70
C VAL A 3 -0.33 -8.14 -12.74
N CYS A 4 -0.89 -7.87 -11.57
CA CYS A 4 -1.38 -8.88 -10.66
C CYS A 4 -2.90 -8.76 -10.59
N THR A 5 -3.65 -9.70 -11.19
CA THR A 5 -5.13 -9.66 -11.18
C THR A 5 -5.75 -10.45 -10.05
N ASP A 6 -5.08 -11.50 -9.58
CA ASP A 6 -5.70 -12.46 -8.64
C ASP A 6 -5.24 -12.24 -7.20
N LYS A 7 -3.96 -11.94 -7.00
CA LYS A 7 -3.34 -11.78 -5.67
C LYS A 7 -2.05 -10.98 -5.73
N PHE A 8 -1.58 -10.53 -4.57
CA PHE A 8 -0.22 -10.04 -4.39
C PHE A 8 0.40 -10.64 -3.14
N GLY A 9 1.57 -11.28 -3.30
CA GLY A 9 2.12 -12.15 -2.27
C GLY A 9 1.14 -13.27 -1.89
N THR A 10 0.73 -13.27 -0.63
CA THR A 10 -0.22 -14.25 -0.04
C THR A 10 -1.67 -13.77 -0.02
N VAL A 11 -1.94 -12.53 -0.42
CA VAL A 11 -3.26 -11.89 -0.30
C VAL A 11 -4.01 -11.95 -1.61
N SER A 12 -5.10 -12.70 -1.64
CA SER A 12 -6.03 -12.74 -2.78
C SER A 12 -6.92 -11.50 -2.81
N TYR A 13 -7.24 -11.03 -4.00
CA TYR A 13 -8.17 -9.93 -4.18
C TYR A 13 -9.63 -10.41 -4.19
N ASP A 14 -10.52 -9.54 -3.73
CA ASP A 14 -11.94 -9.68 -3.99
C ASP A 14 -12.19 -9.78 -5.50
N LYS A 15 -13.17 -10.59 -5.90
CA LYS A 15 -13.47 -10.88 -7.31
C LYS A 15 -13.81 -9.63 -8.11
N TYR A 16 -14.46 -8.66 -7.46
CA TYR A 16 -14.81 -7.39 -8.11
C TYR A 16 -13.55 -6.55 -8.36
N VAL A 17 -12.67 -6.46 -7.36
CA VAL A 17 -11.39 -5.75 -7.48
C VAL A 17 -10.49 -6.40 -8.53
N ALA A 18 -10.43 -7.72 -8.57
CA ALA A 18 -9.72 -8.49 -9.59
C ALA A 18 -10.25 -8.20 -11.01
N ALA A 19 -11.59 -8.17 -11.16
CA ALA A 19 -12.24 -7.86 -12.43
C ALA A 19 -11.94 -6.43 -12.91
N GLU A 20 -11.99 -5.45 -12.01
CA GLU A 20 -11.65 -4.06 -12.34
C GLU A 20 -10.16 -3.88 -12.66
N THR A 21 -9.27 -4.58 -11.95
CA THR A 21 -7.83 -4.61 -12.27
C THR A 21 -7.58 -5.17 -13.66
N THR A 22 -8.26 -6.28 -14.00
CA THR A 22 -8.23 -6.88 -15.35
C THR A 22 -8.76 -5.91 -16.41
N ARG A 23 -9.83 -5.16 -16.11
CA ARG A 23 -10.38 -4.16 -17.04
C ARG A 23 -9.37 -3.04 -17.30
N VAL A 24 -8.64 -2.61 -16.27
CA VAL A 24 -7.63 -1.56 -16.36
C VAL A 24 -6.38 -2.05 -17.11
N ALA A 25 -5.96 -3.29 -16.88
CA ALA A 25 -4.94 -3.95 -17.71
C ALA A 25 -5.30 -3.91 -19.20
N LYS A 26 -6.56 -4.20 -19.56
CA LYS A 26 -7.05 -4.09 -20.95
C LYS A 26 -7.07 -2.66 -21.49
N LEU A 27 -7.19 -1.65 -20.63
CA LEU A 27 -7.03 -0.25 -21.06
C LEU A 27 -5.57 0.05 -21.42
N CYS A 28 -4.62 -0.47 -20.64
CA CYS A 28 -3.20 -0.39 -20.96
C CYS A 28 -2.89 -1.08 -22.30
N GLU A 29 -3.44 -2.27 -22.55
CA GLU A 29 -3.28 -2.96 -23.85
C GLU A 29 -3.81 -2.12 -25.01
N LYS A 30 -5.00 -1.53 -24.86
CA LYS A 30 -5.60 -0.65 -25.88
C LYS A 30 -4.79 0.63 -26.12
N ALA A 31 -4.08 1.12 -25.11
CA ALA A 31 -3.14 2.22 -25.23
C ALA A 31 -1.79 1.80 -25.87
N GLY A 32 -1.63 0.52 -26.23
CA GLY A 32 -0.47 -0.01 -26.96
C GLY A 32 0.59 -0.65 -26.08
N HIS A 33 0.34 -0.85 -24.79
CA HIS A 33 1.28 -1.52 -23.89
C HIS A 33 1.17 -3.03 -23.98
N ILE A 34 2.29 -3.72 -23.84
CA ILE A 34 2.29 -5.17 -23.61
C ILE A 34 1.97 -5.39 -22.12
N VAL A 35 0.94 -6.20 -21.84
CA VAL A 35 0.51 -6.50 -20.49
C VAL A 35 0.61 -8.00 -20.22
N GLU A 36 1.25 -8.37 -19.12
CA GLU A 36 1.51 -9.77 -18.76
C GLU A 36 1.21 -9.99 -17.27
N GLU A 37 0.59 -11.12 -16.93
CA GLU A 37 0.39 -11.51 -15.54
C GLU A 37 1.73 -11.90 -14.94
N ALA A 38 2.23 -11.11 -14.00
CA ALA A 38 3.51 -11.34 -13.35
C ALA A 38 3.59 -10.61 -12.02
N ALA A 39 4.36 -11.17 -11.09
CA ALA A 39 4.61 -10.58 -9.79
C ALA A 39 6.11 -10.68 -9.44
N PRO A 40 6.66 -9.77 -8.60
CA PRO A 40 8.01 -9.88 -8.12
C PRO A 40 8.23 -11.17 -7.32
N GLU A 41 9.30 -11.90 -7.63
CA GLU A 41 9.74 -13.06 -6.84
C GLU A 41 10.56 -12.57 -5.64
N MET A 42 9.93 -12.52 -4.47
CA MET A 42 10.56 -12.09 -3.23
C MET A 42 10.07 -12.86 -2.01
N ASN A 43 10.81 -12.76 -0.91
CA ASN A 43 10.40 -13.34 0.36
C ASN A 43 9.39 -12.41 1.04
N TYR A 44 8.11 -12.61 0.74
CA TYR A 44 7.02 -11.78 1.24
C TYR A 44 6.87 -11.87 2.76
N GLU A 45 7.03 -13.06 3.36
CA GLU A 45 6.94 -13.21 4.82
C GLU A 45 8.02 -12.38 5.53
N ARG A 46 9.28 -12.49 5.07
CA ARG A 46 10.39 -11.73 5.65
C ARG A 46 10.22 -10.23 5.43
N TYR A 47 9.72 -9.82 4.27
CA TYR A 47 9.42 -8.42 4.00
C TYR A 47 8.36 -7.89 4.99
N GLN A 48 7.24 -8.59 5.17
CA GLN A 48 6.16 -8.17 6.06
C GLN A 48 6.62 -8.12 7.53
N GLU A 49 7.38 -9.12 7.98
CA GLU A 49 8.00 -9.15 9.31
C GLU A 49 8.88 -7.91 9.55
N MET A 50 9.75 -7.58 8.59
CA MET A 50 10.66 -6.45 8.70
C MET A 50 9.96 -5.11 8.51
N PHE A 51 8.87 -5.06 7.74
CA PHE A 51 8.01 -3.89 7.61
C PHE A 51 7.31 -3.54 8.94
N LYS A 52 6.74 -4.55 9.61
CA LYS A 52 6.21 -4.38 10.98
C LYS A 52 7.29 -3.86 11.93
N ARG A 53 8.50 -4.41 11.83
CA ARG A 53 9.61 -4.04 12.72
C ARG A 53 10.09 -2.61 12.48
N ILE A 54 10.20 -2.15 11.23
CA ILE A 54 10.61 -0.78 10.96
C ILE A 54 9.56 0.22 11.45
N TRP A 55 8.29 -0.06 11.17
CA TRP A 55 7.20 0.84 11.59
C TRP A 55 7.18 1.01 13.11
N THR A 56 7.25 -0.09 13.85
CA THR A 56 7.23 -0.06 15.33
C THR A 56 8.45 0.67 15.91
N ILE A 57 9.63 0.50 15.31
CA ILE A 57 10.82 1.27 15.72
C ILE A 57 10.60 2.77 15.47
N ASP A 58 10.24 3.15 14.25
CA ASP A 58 10.16 4.56 13.85
C ASP A 58 9.04 5.29 14.59
N ILE A 59 7.87 4.67 14.77
CA ILE A 59 6.77 5.27 15.56
C ILE A 59 7.18 5.45 17.03
N SER A 60 7.99 4.54 17.60
CA SER A 60 8.44 4.69 18.98
C SER A 60 9.39 5.88 19.16
N LEU A 61 10.27 6.10 18.18
CA LEU A 61 11.16 7.27 18.13
C LEU A 61 10.36 8.57 17.99
N GLN A 62 9.37 8.58 17.09
CA GLN A 62 8.49 9.73 16.89
C GLN A 62 7.69 10.06 18.16
N ILE A 63 7.10 9.05 18.81
CA ILE A 63 6.32 9.24 20.05
C ILE A 63 7.21 9.80 21.17
N ASN A 64 8.44 9.31 21.33
CA ASN A 64 9.38 9.86 22.31
C ASN A 64 9.65 11.36 22.06
N TYR A 65 9.91 11.72 20.80
CA TYR A 65 10.15 13.11 20.41
C TYR A 65 8.93 14.00 20.67
N GLU A 66 7.74 13.56 20.26
CA GLU A 66 6.50 14.30 20.42
C GLU A 66 6.08 14.44 21.89
N ALA A 67 6.22 13.39 22.69
CA ALA A 67 5.95 13.41 24.12
C ALA A 67 6.85 14.41 24.85
N GLN A 68 8.14 14.45 24.49
CA GLN A 68 9.09 15.43 25.01
C GLN A 68 8.69 16.85 24.60
N LEU A 69 8.41 17.07 23.31
CA LEU A 69 8.04 18.39 22.77
C LEU A 69 6.77 18.94 23.44
N MET A 70 5.78 18.09 23.68
CA MET A 70 4.51 18.46 24.28
C MET A 70 4.50 18.39 25.81
N SER A 71 5.58 17.91 26.43
CA SER A 71 5.63 17.61 27.88
C SER A 71 4.47 16.73 28.35
N ARG A 72 4.17 15.66 27.60
CA ARG A 72 3.11 14.69 27.92
C ARG A 72 3.70 13.33 28.28
N SER A 73 3.03 12.61 29.18
CA SER A 73 3.34 11.22 29.46
C SER A 73 2.98 10.34 28.27
N ILE A 74 3.67 9.21 28.11
CA ILE A 74 3.32 8.18 27.13
C ILE A 74 2.51 7.13 27.86
N SER A 75 1.19 7.10 27.61
CA SER A 75 0.25 6.19 28.28
C SER A 75 -1.02 5.98 27.46
N GLY A 76 -1.91 5.11 27.94
CA GLY A 76 -3.25 4.92 27.36
C GLY A 76 -4.19 6.13 27.50
N GLU A 77 -3.83 7.13 28.31
CA GLU A 77 -4.59 8.40 28.39
C GLU A 77 -4.24 9.35 27.23
N THR A 78 -3.09 9.14 26.60
CA THR A 78 -2.52 10.05 25.60
C THR A 78 -2.40 9.43 24.21
N LEU A 79 -2.46 8.10 24.12
CA LEU A 79 -2.31 7.34 22.89
C LEU A 79 -3.44 6.34 22.73
N GLU A 80 -3.85 6.11 21.48
CA GLU A 80 -4.75 5.01 21.15
C GLU A 80 -4.13 3.65 21.50
N PRO A 81 -4.92 2.61 21.84
CA PRO A 81 -4.40 1.34 22.31
C PRO A 81 -3.38 0.67 21.37
N MET A 82 -3.64 0.68 20.05
CA MET A 82 -2.73 0.09 19.07
C MET A 82 -1.44 0.90 18.94
N THR A 83 -1.52 2.23 18.95
CA THR A 83 -0.34 3.11 18.95
C THR A 83 0.53 2.89 20.18
N LEU A 84 -0.09 2.72 21.36
CA LEU A 84 0.63 2.38 22.58
C LEU A 84 1.30 1.00 22.47
N GLN A 85 0.61 -0.01 21.93
CA GLN A 85 1.19 -1.34 21.73
C GLN A 85 2.38 -1.32 20.76
N MET A 86 2.29 -0.54 19.68
CA MET A 86 3.41 -0.30 18.76
C MET A 86 4.59 0.36 19.47
N TYR A 87 4.33 1.39 20.29
CA TYR A 87 5.36 2.07 21.09
C TYR A 87 6.04 1.10 22.07
N GLU A 88 5.28 0.33 22.84
CA GLU A 88 5.79 -0.64 23.81
C GLU A 88 6.67 -1.72 23.15
N THR A 89 6.30 -2.13 21.94
CA THR A 89 7.10 -3.05 21.12
C THR A 89 8.37 -2.38 20.60
N GLY A 90 8.24 -1.19 20.01
CA GLY A 90 9.33 -0.48 19.34
C GLY A 90 10.40 0.05 20.29
N LYS A 91 10.00 0.51 21.50
CA LYS A 91 10.93 1.09 22.48
C LYS A 91 11.98 0.09 22.99
N SER A 92 11.72 -1.20 22.83
CA SER A 92 12.62 -2.29 23.24
C SER A 92 13.56 -2.72 22.11
N ALA A 93 13.47 -2.12 20.93
CA ALA A 93 14.29 -2.48 19.79
C ALA A 93 15.75 -2.02 19.95
N THR A 94 16.67 -2.86 19.51
CA THR A 94 18.12 -2.61 19.56
C THR A 94 18.64 -2.02 18.25
N ALA A 95 19.86 -1.47 18.28
CA ALA A 95 20.55 -1.06 17.06
C ALA A 95 20.76 -2.23 16.07
N SER A 96 21.00 -3.44 16.59
CA SER A 96 21.11 -4.65 15.76
C SER A 96 19.81 -4.92 15.00
N ASP A 97 18.66 -4.71 15.64
CA ASP A 97 17.36 -4.89 15.01
C ASP A 97 17.15 -3.91 13.85
N ARG A 98 17.55 -2.65 14.04
CA ARG A 98 17.52 -1.63 12.98
C ARG A 98 18.44 -1.97 11.81
N LEU A 99 19.61 -2.53 12.08
CA LEU A 99 20.54 -2.99 11.04
C LEU A 99 19.98 -4.17 10.25
N GLN A 100 19.34 -5.14 10.93
CA GLN A 100 18.68 -6.27 10.26
C GLN A 100 17.56 -5.82 9.32
N VAL A 101 16.74 -4.87 9.78
CA VAL A 101 15.69 -4.24 8.97
C VAL A 101 16.28 -3.56 7.74
N THR A 102 17.34 -2.77 7.91
CA THR A 102 18.00 -2.05 6.80
C THR A 102 18.58 -3.02 5.77
N ALA A 103 19.16 -4.13 6.22
CA ALA A 103 19.64 -5.19 5.34
C ALA A 103 18.48 -5.85 4.56
N ALA A 104 17.33 -6.07 5.21
CA ALA A 104 16.14 -6.62 4.57
C ALA A 104 15.50 -5.66 3.55
N MET A 105 15.43 -4.36 3.85
CA MET A 105 15.00 -3.33 2.89
C MET A 105 15.88 -3.35 1.63
N SER A 106 17.20 -3.42 1.83
CA SER A 106 18.17 -3.50 0.73
C SER A 106 18.01 -4.79 -0.08
N ALA A 107 17.70 -5.91 0.56
CA ALA A 107 17.45 -7.19 -0.12
C ALA A 107 16.16 -7.15 -0.94
N ALA A 108 15.06 -6.67 -0.36
CA ALA A 108 13.78 -6.51 -1.05
C ALA A 108 13.89 -5.55 -2.25
N ALA A 109 14.62 -4.44 -2.09
CA ALA A 109 14.87 -3.49 -3.18
C ALA A 109 15.65 -4.13 -4.34
N ARG A 110 16.64 -5.00 -4.06
CA ARG A 110 17.35 -5.74 -5.11
C ARG A 110 16.45 -6.76 -5.83
N GLN A 111 15.64 -7.51 -5.09
CA GLN A 111 14.69 -8.47 -5.67
C GLN A 111 13.66 -7.76 -6.57
N LEU A 112 13.12 -6.64 -6.10
CA LEU A 112 12.22 -5.80 -6.90
C LEU A 112 12.95 -5.19 -8.12
N GLY A 113 14.21 -4.80 -7.97
CA GLY A 113 15.06 -4.36 -9.08
C GLY A 113 15.22 -5.43 -10.16
N MET A 114 15.47 -6.69 -9.78
CA MET A 114 15.56 -7.82 -10.73
C MET A 114 14.26 -8.03 -11.51
N PHE A 115 13.10 -7.84 -10.86
CA PHE A 115 11.81 -7.88 -11.54
C PHE A 115 11.68 -6.76 -12.58
N TYR A 116 12.17 -5.57 -12.26
CA TYR A 116 12.16 -4.42 -13.16
C TYR A 116 13.18 -4.49 -14.32
N GLU A 117 14.08 -5.47 -14.34
CA GLU A 117 14.88 -5.80 -15.53
C GLU A 117 14.01 -6.41 -16.65
N GLN A 118 12.82 -6.93 -16.30
CA GLN A 118 11.88 -7.56 -17.24
C GLN A 118 10.65 -6.69 -17.52
N TYR A 119 10.23 -5.87 -16.56
CA TYR A 119 9.01 -5.08 -16.66
C TYR A 119 9.26 -3.60 -16.38
N ASP A 120 8.56 -2.72 -17.10
CA ASP A 120 8.70 -1.28 -16.89
C ASP A 120 7.86 -0.72 -15.74
N LEU A 121 6.74 -1.38 -15.46
CA LEU A 121 5.70 -1.00 -14.50
C LEU A 121 5.02 -2.26 -13.95
N LEU A 122 4.50 -2.16 -12.72
CA LEU A 122 3.61 -3.15 -12.11
C LEU A 122 2.26 -2.50 -11.78
N LEU A 123 1.18 -3.12 -12.24
CA LEU A 123 -0.20 -2.74 -11.92
C LEU A 123 -0.78 -3.70 -10.85
N THR A 124 -1.28 -3.12 -9.77
CA THR A 124 -2.10 -3.79 -8.76
C THR A 124 -3.32 -2.92 -8.45
N PRO A 125 -4.40 -3.44 -7.84
CA PRO A 125 -5.32 -2.58 -7.12
C PRO A 125 -4.62 -1.94 -5.90
N VAL A 126 -5.12 -0.80 -5.43
CA VAL A 126 -4.65 -0.19 -4.16
C VAL A 126 -5.15 -1.00 -2.96
N LEU A 127 -6.47 -1.26 -2.93
CA LEU A 127 -7.12 -2.07 -1.89
C LEU A 127 -7.43 -3.45 -2.46
N ALA A 128 -7.26 -4.50 -1.66
CA ALA A 128 -7.61 -5.86 -2.04
C ALA A 128 -9.14 -6.12 -2.11
N GLN A 129 -9.94 -5.22 -1.54
CA GLN A 129 -11.40 -5.33 -1.47
C GLN A 129 -12.07 -3.96 -1.66
N PRO A 130 -13.39 -3.91 -1.97
CA PRO A 130 -14.13 -2.66 -2.04
C PRO A 130 -14.08 -1.85 -0.74
N THR A 131 -14.32 -0.54 -0.84
CA THR A 131 -14.32 0.36 0.32
C THR A 131 -15.34 -0.13 1.36
N PRO A 132 -14.90 -0.46 2.59
CA PRO A 132 -15.83 -0.92 3.62
C PRO A 132 -16.86 0.16 3.98
N SER A 133 -18.14 -0.22 4.09
CA SER A 133 -19.18 0.69 4.56
C SER A 133 -18.95 1.10 6.02
N LEU A 134 -19.26 2.35 6.36
CA LEU A 134 -19.34 2.77 7.76
C LEU A 134 -20.36 1.90 8.50
N GLY A 135 -20.01 1.46 9.72
CA GLY A 135 -20.87 0.57 10.51
C GLY A 135 -20.86 -0.90 10.10
N SER A 136 -20.08 -1.30 9.08
CA SER A 136 -19.92 -2.72 8.69
C SER A 136 -19.20 -3.59 9.73
N GLY A 137 -18.64 -2.96 10.78
CA GLY A 137 -17.77 -3.63 11.75
C GLY A 137 -16.33 -3.83 11.24
N PHE A 138 -16.03 -3.43 10.01
CA PHE A 138 -14.65 -3.36 9.54
C PHE A 138 -13.91 -2.28 10.34
N THR A 139 -12.86 -2.71 11.04
CA THR A 139 -11.90 -1.82 11.70
C THR A 139 -10.56 -2.54 11.71
N LEU A 140 -9.50 -1.77 11.47
CA LEU A 140 -8.14 -2.26 11.65
C LEU A 140 -7.76 -2.31 13.13
N SER A 141 -8.44 -1.56 14.00
CA SER A 141 -8.14 -1.41 15.43
C SER A 141 -9.31 -1.94 16.27
N LYS A 142 -9.38 -3.26 16.43
CA LYS A 142 -10.34 -3.94 17.31
C LYS A 142 -9.82 -3.92 18.76
N GLU A 143 -10.74 -3.83 19.72
CA GLU A 143 -10.39 -3.94 21.13
C GLU A 143 -9.75 -5.31 21.41
N GLY A 144 -8.65 -5.33 22.17
CA GLY A 144 -7.92 -6.55 22.50
C GLY A 144 -7.09 -7.16 21.37
N GLN A 145 -7.09 -6.57 20.17
CA GLN A 145 -6.31 -7.05 19.03
C GLN A 145 -4.80 -6.98 19.32
N THR A 146 -4.09 -8.02 18.91
CA THR A 146 -2.64 -8.06 18.98
C THR A 146 -2.01 -7.26 17.84
N LEU A 147 -0.74 -6.88 18.04
CA LEU A 147 0.01 -6.15 17.03
C LEU A 147 0.17 -6.95 15.72
N ASP A 148 0.38 -8.28 15.82
CA ASP A 148 0.45 -9.15 14.64
C ASP A 148 -0.87 -9.16 13.87
N GLU A 149 -2.00 -9.38 14.55
CA GLU A 149 -3.32 -9.35 13.91
C GLU A 149 -3.62 -7.99 13.26
N TRP A 150 -3.11 -6.89 13.81
CA TRP A 150 -3.25 -5.56 13.20
C TRP A 150 -2.51 -5.46 11.88
N PHE A 151 -1.24 -5.86 11.85
CA PHE A 151 -0.45 -5.84 10.62
C PHE A 151 -0.99 -6.82 9.59
N ASP A 152 -1.42 -8.01 10.01
CA ASP A 152 -2.05 -8.99 9.11
C ASP A 152 -3.30 -8.40 8.46
N ASN A 153 -4.21 -7.81 9.25
CA ASN A 153 -5.41 -7.16 8.70
C ASN A 153 -5.07 -5.98 7.78
N ALA A 154 -4.04 -5.21 8.11
CA ALA A 154 -3.56 -4.12 7.25
C ALA A 154 -3.03 -4.65 5.92
N PHE A 155 -2.19 -5.70 5.92
CA PHE A 155 -1.69 -6.32 4.69
C PHE A 155 -2.81 -7.00 3.88
N GLN A 156 -3.83 -7.57 4.52
CA GLN A 156 -5.01 -8.07 3.82
C GLN A 156 -5.78 -6.96 3.11
N LEU A 157 -5.77 -5.72 3.64
CA LEU A 157 -6.44 -4.58 3.01
C LEU A 157 -5.59 -3.93 1.92
N VAL A 158 -4.31 -3.66 2.21
CA VAL A 158 -3.35 -2.95 1.34
C VAL A 158 -2.10 -3.81 1.10
N PRO A 159 -2.18 -4.90 0.32
CA PRO A 159 -1.07 -5.86 0.22
C PRO A 159 0.15 -5.31 -0.52
N ALA A 160 -0.06 -4.42 -1.49
CA ALA A 160 0.97 -4.02 -2.43
C ALA A 160 1.64 -2.68 -2.11
N THR A 161 0.89 -1.69 -1.61
CA THR A 161 1.42 -0.34 -1.34
C THR A 161 2.58 -0.31 -0.34
N PRO A 162 2.62 -1.13 0.73
CA PRO A 162 3.72 -1.02 1.70
C PRO A 162 5.07 -1.47 1.12
N LEU A 163 5.08 -2.19 -0.01
CA LEU A 163 6.33 -2.57 -0.69
C LEU A 163 7.04 -1.32 -1.22
N ASN A 164 6.31 -0.34 -1.75
CA ASN A 164 6.88 0.93 -2.20
C ASN A 164 7.44 1.74 -1.05
N ASN A 165 6.77 1.75 0.11
CA ASN A 165 7.31 2.36 1.33
C ASN A 165 8.60 1.67 1.78
N PHE A 166 8.65 0.34 1.73
CA PHE A 166 9.78 -0.45 2.20
C PHE A 166 11.00 -0.38 1.28
N THR A 167 10.78 -0.23 -0.03
CA THR A 167 11.84 -0.22 -1.05
C THR A 167 12.18 1.18 -1.56
N GLY A 168 11.33 2.18 -1.28
CA GLY A 168 11.47 3.55 -1.80
C GLY A 168 11.14 3.69 -3.28
N THR A 169 10.59 2.66 -3.93
CA THR A 169 10.20 2.74 -5.35
C THR A 169 8.98 3.65 -5.53
N PRO A 170 8.94 4.46 -6.59
CA PRO A 170 7.81 5.37 -6.82
C PRO A 170 6.57 4.60 -7.26
N ALA A 171 5.40 5.11 -6.86
CA ALA A 171 4.12 4.60 -7.31
C ALA A 171 3.04 5.69 -7.34
N VAL A 172 1.99 5.47 -8.13
CA VAL A 172 0.83 6.37 -8.24
C VAL A 172 -0.48 5.58 -8.16
N SER A 173 -1.45 6.15 -7.46
CA SER A 173 -2.82 5.67 -7.43
C SER A 173 -3.67 6.47 -8.41
N LEU A 174 -4.30 5.79 -9.38
CA LEU A 174 -5.16 6.40 -10.39
C LEU A 174 -6.63 5.99 -10.17
N PRO A 175 -7.61 6.92 -10.26
CA PRO A 175 -9.04 6.66 -10.01
C PRO A 175 -9.72 6.02 -11.23
N LEU A 176 -9.18 4.89 -11.68
CA LEU A 176 -9.56 4.23 -12.92
C LEU A 176 -10.74 3.27 -12.79
N ALA A 177 -11.07 2.85 -11.57
CA ALA A 177 -12.14 1.90 -11.29
C ALA A 177 -13.14 2.45 -10.27
N ARG A 178 -14.30 1.80 -10.20
CA ARG A 178 -15.35 2.08 -9.23
C ARG A 178 -15.98 0.78 -8.80
N ASP A 179 -16.55 0.74 -7.60
CA ASP A 179 -17.37 -0.39 -7.15
C ASP A 179 -18.80 -0.34 -7.72
N SER A 180 -19.60 -1.38 -7.40
CA SER A 180 -20.99 -1.48 -7.83
C SER A 180 -21.90 -0.38 -7.28
N GLN A 181 -21.47 0.34 -6.24
CA GLN A 181 -22.16 1.48 -5.65
C GLN A 181 -21.60 2.81 -6.19
N GLY A 182 -20.62 2.76 -7.09
CA GLY A 182 -19.98 3.91 -7.70
C GLY A 182 -18.86 4.53 -6.86
N LEU A 183 -18.43 3.91 -5.75
CA LEU A 183 -17.29 4.40 -4.95
C LEU A 183 -15.99 4.19 -5.73
N PRO A 184 -15.05 5.16 -5.73
CA PRO A 184 -13.78 5.01 -6.43
C PRO A 184 -12.94 3.82 -5.90
N LEU A 185 -12.35 3.07 -6.82
CA LEU A 185 -11.33 2.07 -6.55
C LEU A 185 -10.03 2.51 -7.25
N GLY A 186 -8.97 2.66 -6.44
CA GLY A 186 -7.67 3.09 -6.93
C GLY A 186 -6.93 1.94 -7.63
N MET A 187 -6.28 2.27 -8.74
CA MET A 187 -5.35 1.39 -9.45
C MET A 187 -3.93 1.89 -9.24
N HIS A 188 -3.11 1.03 -8.67
CA HIS A 188 -1.77 1.33 -8.19
C HIS A 188 -0.75 0.91 -9.25
N PHE A 189 -0.03 1.90 -9.80
CA PHE A 189 1.07 1.67 -10.72
C PHE A 189 2.38 1.93 -10.01
N MET A 190 3.27 0.94 -10.00
CA MET A 190 4.61 1.03 -9.42
C MET A 190 5.67 1.07 -10.53
N ALA A 191 6.71 1.85 -10.35
CA ALA A 191 7.82 1.95 -11.28
C ALA A 191 9.18 1.70 -10.60
N PRO A 192 10.25 1.41 -11.36
CA PRO A 192 11.60 1.34 -10.81
C PRO A 192 12.01 2.67 -10.16
N ILE A 193 13.02 2.62 -9.29
CA ILE A 193 13.55 3.82 -8.63
C ILE A 193 13.93 4.90 -9.66
N GLY A 194 13.50 6.14 -9.41
CA GLY A 194 13.77 7.30 -10.28
C GLY A 194 13.01 7.29 -11.61
N ARG A 195 11.99 6.44 -11.77
CA ARG A 195 11.18 6.32 -13.00
C ARG A 195 9.77 6.90 -12.88
N GLU A 196 9.63 8.00 -12.15
CA GLU A 196 8.41 8.79 -12.07
C GLU A 196 7.96 9.28 -13.45
N ASP A 197 8.89 9.46 -14.40
CA ASP A 197 8.60 9.76 -15.80
C ASP A 197 7.62 8.75 -16.42
N ARG A 198 7.82 7.45 -16.12
CA ARG A 198 6.93 6.38 -16.59
C ARG A 198 5.55 6.47 -15.95
N LEU A 199 5.50 6.80 -14.66
CA LEU A 199 4.24 6.95 -13.92
C LEU A 199 3.42 8.13 -14.45
N PHE A 200 4.04 9.28 -14.68
CA PHE A 200 3.36 10.42 -15.30
C PHE A 200 2.92 10.11 -16.73
N ASN A 201 3.74 9.38 -17.50
CA ASN A 201 3.40 9.00 -18.86
C ASN A 201 2.17 8.08 -18.92
N ILE A 202 2.16 6.98 -18.14
CA ILE A 202 1.00 6.07 -18.10
C ILE A 202 -0.24 6.77 -17.54
N ALA A 203 -0.10 7.63 -16.52
CA ALA A 203 -1.21 8.40 -15.96
C ALA A 203 -1.84 9.32 -17.01
N GLY A 204 -1.03 10.07 -17.76
CA GLY A 204 -1.52 10.95 -18.82
C GLY A 204 -2.20 10.21 -19.97
N GLN A 205 -1.67 9.06 -20.38
CA GLN A 205 -2.32 8.21 -21.39
C GLN A 205 -3.68 7.69 -20.90
N LEU A 206 -3.71 7.16 -19.67
CA LEU A 206 -4.93 6.60 -19.09
C LEU A 206 -5.99 7.66 -18.78
N GLU A 207 -5.58 8.89 -18.46
CA GLU A 207 -6.49 10.03 -18.31
C GLU A 207 -7.21 10.37 -19.62
N GLN A 208 -6.54 10.24 -20.77
CA GLN A 208 -7.14 10.51 -22.07
C GLN A 208 -8.13 9.42 -22.49
N VAL A 209 -7.81 8.14 -22.25
CA VAL A 209 -8.67 7.01 -22.69
C VAL A 209 -9.75 6.64 -21.68
N ALA A 210 -9.57 6.97 -20.40
CA ALA A 210 -10.56 6.75 -19.35
C ALA A 210 -10.70 7.98 -18.42
N PRO A 211 -11.20 9.12 -18.94
CA PRO A 211 -11.26 10.37 -18.18
C PRO A 211 -11.99 10.23 -16.84
N TRP A 212 -11.43 10.86 -15.81
CA TRP A 212 -12.05 10.94 -14.47
C TRP A 212 -12.33 12.37 -14.01
N ARG A 213 -12.07 13.38 -14.84
CA ARG A 213 -12.28 14.80 -14.49
C ARG A 213 -13.72 15.10 -14.10
N ASP A 214 -14.70 14.55 -14.83
CA ASP A 214 -16.13 14.84 -14.62
C ASP A 214 -16.77 13.93 -13.56
N LYS A 215 -15.97 13.08 -12.91
CA LYS A 215 -16.41 12.13 -11.89
C LYS A 215 -16.49 12.79 -10.50
N ILE A 216 -17.44 13.70 -10.34
CA ILE A 216 -17.60 14.52 -9.14
C ILE A 216 -18.35 13.75 -8.03
N PRO A 217 -17.91 13.78 -6.76
CA PRO A 217 -18.63 13.16 -5.65
C PRO A 217 -19.95 13.90 -5.34
N PRO A 218 -20.97 13.23 -4.77
CA PRO A 218 -22.24 13.86 -4.39
C PRO A 218 -22.08 14.99 -3.37
N VAL A 219 -21.07 14.89 -2.49
CA VAL A 219 -20.65 15.95 -1.58
C VAL A 219 -19.40 16.59 -2.17
N HIS A 220 -19.56 17.81 -2.71
CA HIS A 220 -18.48 18.55 -3.35
C HIS A 220 -18.53 20.02 -2.92
N VAL A 221 -17.38 20.65 -2.68
CA VAL A 221 -17.30 22.03 -2.16
C VAL A 221 -17.97 23.06 -3.05
N SER A 222 -18.03 22.83 -4.37
CA SER A 222 -18.73 23.73 -5.30
C SER A 222 -20.27 23.63 -5.23
N SER A 223 -20.79 22.66 -4.46
CA SER A 223 -22.22 22.38 -4.31
C SER A 223 -22.74 22.76 -2.91
N ILE A 224 -21.89 23.36 -2.06
CA ILE A 224 -22.20 23.83 -0.70
C ILE A 224 -22.34 25.36 -0.71
#